data_AF-A0A967R599-F1
#
_entry.id   AF-A0A967R599-F1
#
_cell.length_a   1.000
_cell.length_b   1.000
_cell.length_c   1.000
_cell.angle_alpha   90.00
_cell.angle_beta   90.00
_cell.angle_gamma   90.00
#
_symmetry.space_group_name_H-M   'P 1'
#
loop_
_entity.id
_entity.type
_entity.pdbx_description
1 polymer ?
#
loop_
_entity_poly.entity_id
_entity_poly.type
_entity_poly.pdbx_seq_one_letter_code
_entity_poly.pdbx_strand_id
1 'polypeptide(L)'
;IGLGEQLRAVGVGEGAPVGVRAVDGADVMIAMTAVWAAGGVVIPVNHRWPAAEVGSVLRTTGAVAFVDEGAVRRLDGTGRHDPGTALVSWTSGTTGPPEPVLHTH
;
A
#
# COMPACT_ATOMS: atom_id res chain seq x y z
N ILE A 1 -1.21 9.87 -18.45
CA ILE A 1 -1.11 10.11 -16.99
C ILE A 1 -0.36 8.91 -16.42
N GLY A 2 0.81 9.12 -15.80
CA GLY A 2 1.59 8.02 -15.22
C GLY A 2 1.03 7.55 -13.87
N LEU A 3 1.39 6.35 -13.41
CA LEU A 3 0.87 5.79 -12.15
C LEU A 3 1.11 6.72 -10.93
N GLY A 4 2.31 7.31 -10.82
CA GLY A 4 2.61 8.26 -9.73
C GLY A 4 1.80 9.56 -9.80
N GLU A 5 1.37 9.98 -10.98
CA GLU A 5 0.50 11.15 -11.16
C GLU A 5 -0.94 10.81 -10.79
N GLN A 6 -1.43 9.62 -11.18
CA GLN A 6 -2.73 9.10 -10.76
C GLN A 6 -2.82 8.97 -9.24
N LEU A 7 -1.76 8.47 -8.58
CA LEU A 7 -1.70 8.37 -7.12
C LEU A 7 -1.82 9.74 -6.44
N ARG A 8 -1.10 10.75 -6.91
CA ARG A 8 -1.24 12.12 -6.38
C ARG A 8 -2.63 12.69 -6.62
N ALA A 9 -3.22 12.45 -7.80
CA ALA A 9 -4.57 12.91 -8.12
C ALA A 9 -5.63 12.33 -7.18
N VAL A 10 -5.44 11.10 -6.67
CA VAL A 10 -6.33 10.50 -5.67
C VAL A 10 -5.96 10.83 -4.22
N GLY A 11 -5.00 11.73 -3.99
CA GLY A 11 -4.68 12.25 -2.65
C GLY A 11 -3.56 11.51 -1.92
N VAL A 12 -2.77 10.69 -2.62
CA VAL A 12 -1.52 10.15 -2.06
C VAL A 12 -0.50 11.28 -1.92
N GLY A 13 0.07 11.39 -0.74
CA GLY A 13 1.12 12.34 -0.38
C GLY A 13 2.00 11.74 0.71
N GLU A 14 2.80 12.58 1.37
CA GLU A 14 3.76 12.15 2.40
C GLU A 14 3.13 11.25 3.46
N GLY A 15 3.71 10.05 3.63
CA GLY A 15 3.29 9.07 4.63
C GLY A 15 1.98 8.35 4.34
N ALA A 16 1.31 8.62 3.21
CA ALA A 16 0.01 8.02 2.89
C ALA A 16 0.14 6.51 2.55
N PRO A 17 -0.51 5.59 3.28
CA PRO A 17 -0.46 4.16 2.96
C PRO A 17 -1.25 3.84 1.68
N VAL A 18 -0.64 3.02 0.82
CA VAL A 18 -1.20 2.57 -0.44
C VAL A 18 -1.10 1.05 -0.53
N GLY A 19 -2.24 0.37 -0.62
CA GLY A 19 -2.27 -1.05 -0.92
C GLY A 19 -1.75 -1.34 -2.32
N VAL A 20 -0.86 -2.30 -2.46
CA VAL A 20 -0.31 -2.72 -3.75
C VAL A 20 -0.53 -4.22 -3.92
N ARG A 21 -1.36 -4.57 -4.91
CA ARG A 21 -1.56 -5.93 -5.39
C ARG A 21 -1.13 -6.01 -6.84
N ALA A 22 -0.05 -6.73 -7.09
CA ALA A 22 0.46 -7.00 -8.43
C ALA A 22 0.95 -8.46 -8.49
N VAL A 23 0.79 -9.07 -9.66
CA VAL A 23 1.09 -10.49 -9.90
C VAL A 23 2.44 -10.64 -10.58
N ASP A 24 2.80 -9.69 -11.46
CA ASP A 24 4.06 -9.67 -12.19
C ASP A 24 5.14 -8.86 -11.48
N GLY A 25 6.38 -9.36 -11.49
CA GLY A 25 7.50 -8.74 -10.77
C GLY A 25 7.85 -7.32 -11.27
N ALA A 26 7.69 -7.06 -12.58
CA ALA A 26 7.90 -5.73 -13.14
C ALA A 26 6.82 -4.74 -12.65
N ASP A 27 5.56 -5.17 -12.61
CA ASP A 27 4.45 -4.34 -12.16
C ASP A 27 4.54 -4.02 -10.67
N VAL A 28 5.02 -4.98 -9.86
CA VAL A 28 5.33 -4.73 -8.44
C VAL A 28 6.34 -3.59 -8.31
N MET A 29 7.45 -3.63 -9.07
CA MET A 29 8.48 -2.59 -9.01
C MET A 29 7.97 -1.23 -9.49
N ILE A 30 7.18 -1.19 -10.56
CA ILE A 30 6.56 0.03 -11.07
C ILE A 30 5.59 0.60 -10.03
N ALA A 31 4.74 -0.22 -9.42
CA ALA A 31 3.79 0.20 -8.41
C ALA A 31 4.50 0.74 -7.16
N MET A 32 5.50 0.03 -6.64
CA MET A 32 6.26 0.47 -5.46
C MET A 32 6.97 1.79 -5.70
N THR A 33 7.70 1.92 -6.81
CA THR A 33 8.41 3.16 -7.16
C THR A 33 7.46 4.33 -7.41
N ALA A 34 6.29 4.10 -8.02
CA ALA A 34 5.27 5.12 -8.20
C ALA A 34 4.68 5.59 -6.87
N VAL A 35 4.44 4.68 -5.92
CA VAL A 35 3.96 5.01 -4.55
C VAL A 35 4.99 5.86 -3.83
N TRP A 36 6.26 5.45 -3.80
CA TRP A 36 7.32 6.22 -3.15
C TRP A 36 7.55 7.57 -3.80
N ALA A 37 7.52 7.65 -5.14
CA ALA A 37 7.63 8.93 -5.84
C ALA A 37 6.47 9.88 -5.49
N ALA A 38 5.27 9.34 -5.21
CA ALA A 38 4.13 10.10 -4.71
C ALA A 38 4.21 10.44 -3.21
N GLY A 39 5.26 10.00 -2.51
CA GLY A 39 5.47 10.19 -1.07
C GLY A 39 4.72 9.18 -0.19
N GLY A 40 4.08 8.19 -0.79
CA GLY A 40 3.28 7.19 -0.09
C GLY A 40 4.11 6.03 0.48
N VAL A 41 3.45 5.23 1.30
CA VAL A 41 3.99 4.02 1.94
C VAL A 41 3.35 2.80 1.32
N VAL A 42 4.16 1.83 0.93
CA VAL A 42 3.65 0.60 0.31
C VAL A 42 3.06 -0.31 1.39
N ILE A 43 1.88 -0.84 1.10
CA ILE A 43 1.22 -1.91 1.84
C ILE A 43 1.11 -3.12 0.90
N PRO A 44 1.93 -4.17 1.05
CA PRO A 44 1.94 -5.30 0.14
C PRO A 44 0.69 -6.15 0.38
N VAL A 45 -0.07 -6.40 -0.69
CA VAL A 45 -1.27 -7.24 -0.65
C VAL A 45 -1.04 -8.46 -1.53
N ASN A 46 -1.10 -9.64 -0.93
CA ASN A 46 -0.95 -10.89 -1.67
C ASN A 46 -2.19 -11.13 -2.55
N HIS A 47 -1.98 -11.43 -3.84
CA HIS A 47 -3.05 -11.71 -4.79
C HIS A 47 -3.92 -12.93 -4.43
N ARG A 48 -3.40 -13.83 -3.58
CA ARG A 48 -4.11 -15.03 -3.12
C ARG A 48 -4.96 -14.80 -1.87
N TRP A 49 -4.89 -13.61 -1.26
CA TRP A 49 -5.70 -13.33 -0.07
C TRP A 49 -7.18 -13.16 -0.43
N PRO A 50 -8.11 -13.71 0.38
CA PRO A 50 -9.53 -13.43 0.25
C PRO A 50 -9.83 -11.94 0.35
N ALA A 51 -10.84 -11.47 -0.38
CA ALA A 51 -11.22 -10.04 -0.40
C ALA A 51 -11.51 -9.46 1.00
N ALA A 52 -12.02 -10.28 1.92
CA ALA A 52 -12.28 -9.87 3.30
C ALA A 52 -10.97 -9.53 4.06
N GLU A 53 -9.92 -10.32 3.86
CA GLU A 53 -8.60 -10.12 4.48
C GLU A 53 -7.90 -8.90 3.88
N VAL A 54 -7.93 -8.76 2.54
CA VAL A 54 -7.47 -7.56 1.83
C VAL A 54 -8.16 -6.31 2.38
N GLY A 55 -9.49 -6.33 2.48
CA GLY A 55 -10.26 -5.21 3.00
C GLY A 55 -9.95 -4.92 4.46
N SER A 56 -9.70 -5.94 5.28
CA SER A 56 -9.28 -5.77 6.68
C SER A 56 -7.94 -5.04 6.75
N VAL A 57 -6.94 -5.51 6.02
CA VAL A 57 -5.61 -4.90 5.96
C VAL A 57 -5.67 -3.44 5.51
N LEU A 58 -6.39 -3.14 4.42
CA LEU A 58 -6.52 -1.78 3.92
C LEU A 58 -7.20 -0.84 4.92
N ARG A 59 -8.23 -1.33 5.65
CA ARG A 59 -8.89 -0.54 6.70
C ARG A 59 -7.98 -0.32 7.91
N THR A 60 -7.31 -1.37 8.38
CA THR A 60 -6.42 -1.30 9.56
C THR A 60 -5.25 -0.35 9.33
N THR A 61 -4.73 -0.29 8.11
CA THR A 61 -3.65 0.66 7.74
C THR A 61 -4.15 2.07 7.42
N GLY A 62 -5.46 2.27 7.31
CA GLY A 62 -6.02 3.54 6.85
C GLY A 62 -5.61 3.90 5.43
N ALA A 63 -5.43 2.91 4.55
CA ALA A 63 -4.95 3.10 3.19
C ALA A 63 -5.79 4.11 2.40
N VAL A 64 -5.13 5.07 1.74
CA VAL A 64 -5.76 6.16 0.96
C VAL A 64 -6.06 5.71 -0.47
N ALA A 65 -5.30 4.75 -0.98
CA ALA A 65 -5.48 4.20 -2.31
C ALA A 65 -5.15 2.70 -2.34
N PHE A 66 -5.66 2.03 -3.37
CA PHE A 66 -5.32 0.65 -3.71
C PHE A 66 -4.91 0.59 -5.18
N VAL A 67 -3.71 0.11 -5.43
CA VAL A 67 -3.20 -0.25 -6.75
C VAL A 67 -3.43 -1.74 -6.95
N ASP A 68 -4.19 -2.08 -7.98
CA ASP A 68 -4.60 -3.44 -8.29
C ASP A 68 -4.40 -3.70 -9.78
N GLU A 69 -3.41 -4.54 -10.12
CA GLU A 69 -3.06 -4.83 -11.52
C GLU A 69 -2.87 -3.54 -12.35
N GLY A 70 -2.20 -2.54 -11.75
CA GLY A 70 -1.92 -1.23 -12.36
C GLY A 70 -3.07 -0.22 -12.30
N ALA A 71 -4.27 -0.60 -11.88
CA ALA A 71 -5.40 0.31 -11.70
C ALA A 71 -5.38 0.97 -10.31
N VAL A 72 -5.60 2.29 -10.27
CA VAL A 72 -5.67 3.06 -9.00
C VAL A 72 -7.13 3.24 -8.59
N ARG A 73 -7.45 2.79 -7.37
CA ARG A 73 -8.73 3.06 -6.70
C ARG A 73 -8.51 3.92 -5.46
N ARG A 74 -9.18 5.06 -5.38
CA ARG A 74 -9.24 5.87 -4.15
C ARG A 74 -10.02 5.11 -3.07
N LEU A 75 -9.56 5.21 -1.84
CA LEU A 75 -10.21 4.70 -0.64
C LEU A 75 -10.54 5.87 0.31
N ASP A 76 -11.39 5.62 1.29
CA ASP A 76 -11.78 6.61 2.31
C ASP A 76 -10.80 6.69 3.49
N GLY A 77 -9.68 5.95 3.42
CA GLY A 77 -8.66 5.98 4.46
C GLY A 77 -7.93 7.32 4.52
N THR A 78 -7.50 7.68 5.73
CA THR A 78 -6.81 8.93 6.04
C THR A 78 -5.49 8.69 6.78
N GLY A 79 -5.03 7.43 6.81
CA GLY A 79 -3.84 7.02 7.55
C GLY A 79 -2.59 7.78 7.10
N ARG A 80 -1.67 7.99 8.04
CA ARG A 80 -0.36 8.58 7.80
C ARG A 80 0.67 7.85 8.65
N HIS A 81 1.77 7.47 8.01
CA HIS A 81 2.93 6.89 8.68
C HIS A 81 4.05 7.92 8.77
N ASP A 82 5.00 7.67 9.67
CA ASP A 82 6.13 8.57 9.90
C ASP A 82 6.94 8.80 8.63
N PRO A 83 7.49 10.01 8.43
CA PRO A 83 8.38 10.30 7.31
C PRO A 83 9.52 9.28 7.21
N GLY A 84 9.78 8.80 6.00
CA GLY A 84 10.82 7.81 5.73
C GLY A 84 10.38 6.34 5.82
N THR A 85 9.12 6.07 6.21
CA THR A 85 8.54 4.71 6.10
C THR A 85 8.38 4.33 4.63
N ALA A 86 9.02 3.25 4.18
CA ALA A 86 8.96 2.78 2.80
C ALA A 86 7.87 1.72 2.58
N LEU A 87 7.74 0.80 3.53
CA LEU A 87 6.88 -0.37 3.44
C LEU A 87 6.41 -0.78 4.85
N VAL A 88 5.12 -1.06 4.99
CA VAL A 88 4.58 -1.78 6.15
C VAL A 88 4.30 -3.22 5.72
N SER A 89 5.02 -4.18 6.28
CA SER A 89 4.77 -5.60 6.04
C SER A 89 4.15 -6.25 7.28
N TRP A 90 3.44 -7.36 7.08
CA TRP A 90 3.03 -8.22 8.20
C TRP A 90 3.84 -9.48 8.15
N THR A 91 4.43 -9.85 9.28
CA THR A 91 4.87 -11.22 9.49
C THR A 91 3.77 -11.95 10.23
N SER A 92 3.49 -13.19 9.84
CA SER A 92 2.60 -14.07 10.59
C SER A 92 3.12 -14.23 12.01
N GLY A 93 2.55 -13.49 12.97
CA GLY A 93 2.76 -13.76 14.38
C GLY A 93 2.16 -15.13 14.68
N THR A 94 2.96 -16.06 15.20
CA THR A 94 2.47 -17.40 15.57
C THR A 94 1.49 -17.36 16.75
N THR A 95 1.27 -16.20 17.37
CA THR A 95 0.38 -15.99 18.50
C THR A 95 -0.24 -14.58 18.45
N GLY A 96 -1.46 -14.43 17.91
CA GLY A 96 -2.22 -13.17 17.95
C GLY A 96 -2.44 -12.46 16.60
N PRO A 97 -3.18 -11.33 16.56
CA PRO A 97 -3.38 -10.55 15.34
C PRO A 97 -2.02 -10.03 14.80
N PRO A 98 -1.83 -9.96 13.47
CA PRO A 98 -0.52 -9.73 12.87
C PRO A 98 0.02 -8.33 13.22
N GLU A 99 1.24 -8.29 13.74
CA GLU A 99 1.94 -7.04 14.08
C GLU A 99 2.58 -6.44 12.81
N PRO A 100 2.40 -5.13 12.56
CA PRO A 100 3.03 -4.47 11.42
C PRO A 100 4.53 -4.24 11.65
N VAL A 101 5.37 -4.66 10.70
CA VAL A 101 6.81 -4.37 10.64
C VAL A 101 7.04 -3.21 9.66
N LEU A 102 7.67 -2.15 10.15
CA LEU A 102 8.00 -0.96 9.37
C LEU A 102 9.42 -1.06 8.82
N HIS A 103 9.58 -0.94 7.49
CA HIS A 103 10.88 -0.80 6.84
C HIS A 103 11.08 0.63 6.38
N THR A 104 12.21 1.24 6.70
CA THR A 104 12.59 2.59 6.26
C THR A 104 13.42 2.55 4.98
N HIS A 105 13.47 3.67 4.26
CA HIS A 105 14.40 3.86 3.15
C HIS A 105 15.87 3.86 3.60
#